data_AF-A0A640KTR5-F1
#
_entry.id   AF-A0A640KTR5-F1
#
_cell.length_a   1.000
_cell.length_b   1.000
_cell.length_c   1.000
_cell.angle_alpha   90.00
_cell.angle_beta   90.00
_cell.angle_gamma   90.00
#
_symmetry.space_group_name_H-M   'P 1'
#
loop_
_entity.id
_entity.type
_entity.pdbx_description
1 polymer ?
#
loop_
_entity_poly.entity_id
_entity_poly.type
_entity_poly.pdbx_seq_one_letter_code
_entity_poly.pdbx_strand_id
1 'polypeptide(L)'
;MTVTGTTTRQLCSVTTTAEMSLAEKRARHRVRKLAEMGEYELAEELLQSDLAQREMAFSAAAMQLERDAAYQWNALQRAEGECLSKQRRAALEEERIHFERLFRAQAERCRADEEELARFAASETAKLQRKPIAVPREVLALQQQETELRWEGSFSEAAKRRGDAARLERELLGACMSSRGSSLDRRIARQAATLLTREATALEKDDASVAELQAKHLIHRQCTMAQLRHVKDGMLAAQRRTHRHLHETGSRDSVLSATDAKAHRGTVLERRVYGDTYRLPSLCELYGSLLENRPSTSPSL
;
A
#
# COMPACT_ATOMS: atom_id res chain seq x y z
N MET A 1 -8.75 8.19 -8.82
CA MET A 1 -8.12 9.16 -9.76
C MET A 1 -8.41 8.67 -11.17
N THR A 2 -9.22 9.43 -11.88
CA THR A 2 -9.68 9.16 -13.25
C THR A 2 -8.51 9.26 -14.23
N VAL A 3 -8.20 8.13 -14.85
CA VAL A 3 -7.26 8.04 -15.98
C VAL A 3 -7.93 8.72 -17.18
N THR A 4 -7.54 9.95 -17.44
CA THR A 4 -7.70 10.62 -18.73
C THR A 4 -6.29 10.56 -19.35
N GLY A 5 -6.05 9.78 -20.40
CA GLY A 5 -6.59 10.01 -21.74
C GLY A 5 -5.61 10.90 -22.51
N THR A 6 -4.45 10.38 -22.89
CA THR A 6 -3.51 11.05 -23.82
C THR A 6 -3.06 10.07 -24.90
N THR A 7 -4.01 9.72 -25.76
CA THR A 7 -3.77 9.09 -27.06
C THR A 7 -3.32 10.15 -28.06
N THR A 8 -2.07 10.61 -27.95
CA THR A 8 -1.51 11.58 -28.92
C THR A 8 0.02 11.47 -29.02
N ARG A 9 0.54 10.26 -29.27
CA ARG A 9 1.98 10.08 -29.56
C ARG A 9 2.34 8.97 -30.56
N GLN A 10 1.37 8.45 -31.31
CA GLN A 10 1.62 7.43 -32.35
C GLN A 10 1.70 7.98 -33.78
N LEU A 11 1.41 9.27 -33.99
CA LEU A 11 1.40 9.86 -35.35
C LEU A 11 2.74 10.47 -35.80
N CYS A 12 3.70 10.68 -34.90
CA CYS A 12 5.03 11.21 -35.28
C CYS A 12 6.10 10.15 -35.59
N SER A 13 5.88 8.88 -35.22
CA SER A 13 6.86 7.80 -35.46
C SER A 13 6.68 7.11 -36.83
N VAL A 14 5.51 7.25 -37.46
CA VAL A 14 5.19 6.62 -38.75
C VAL A 14 5.64 7.49 -39.93
N THR A 15 5.63 8.82 -39.78
CA THR A 15 6.08 9.75 -40.82
C THR A 15 7.60 9.76 -40.97
N THR A 16 8.35 9.70 -39.87
CA THR A 16 9.83 9.67 -39.87
C THR A 16 10.40 8.39 -40.49
N THR A 17 9.76 7.24 -40.28
CA THR A 17 10.22 5.95 -40.85
C THR A 17 9.96 5.85 -42.36
N ALA A 18 8.86 6.43 -42.85
CA ALA A 18 8.56 6.46 -44.29
C ALA A 18 9.52 7.38 -45.07
N GLU A 19 9.83 8.55 -44.52
CA GLU A 19 10.74 9.54 -45.12
C GLU A 19 12.19 9.06 -45.16
N MET A 20 12.66 8.41 -44.09
CA MET A 20 13.97 7.75 -44.08
C MET A 20 14.07 6.65 -45.15
N SER A 21 13.02 5.84 -45.35
CA SER A 21 13.03 4.78 -46.37
C SER A 21 13.13 5.31 -47.82
N LEU A 22 12.59 6.51 -48.07
CA LEU A 22 12.61 7.16 -49.39
C LEU A 22 13.95 7.83 -49.67
N ALA A 23 14.54 8.46 -48.66
CA ALA A 23 15.88 9.03 -48.72
C ALA A 23 16.94 7.92 -48.92
N GLU A 24 16.82 6.80 -48.22
CA GLU A 24 17.70 5.64 -48.38
C GLU A 24 17.62 5.02 -49.78
N LYS A 25 16.41 4.86 -50.32
CA LYS A 25 16.21 4.35 -51.69
C LYS A 25 16.85 5.28 -52.73
N ARG A 26 16.75 6.59 -52.54
CA ARG A 26 17.37 7.60 -53.42
C ARG A 26 18.90 7.60 -53.31
N ALA A 27 19.44 7.49 -52.09
CA ALA A 27 20.88 7.36 -51.84
C ALA A 27 21.47 6.11 -52.51
N ARG A 28 20.84 4.94 -52.29
CA ARG A 28 21.24 3.66 -52.93
C ARG A 28 21.19 3.73 -54.46
N HIS A 29 20.19 4.41 -55.02
CA HIS A 29 20.07 4.58 -56.47
C HIS A 29 21.17 5.49 -57.04
N ARG A 30 21.56 6.56 -56.33
CA ARG A 30 22.67 7.43 -56.73
C ARG A 30 24.01 6.70 -56.72
N VAL A 31 24.29 5.94 -55.67
CA VAL A 31 25.51 5.12 -55.58
C VAL A 31 25.56 4.07 -56.70
N ARG A 32 24.44 3.37 -56.96
CA ARG A 32 24.36 2.40 -58.08
C ARG A 32 24.60 3.06 -59.44
N LYS A 33 24.00 4.22 -59.68
CA LYS A 33 24.18 4.96 -60.95
C LYS A 33 25.64 5.38 -61.17
N LEU A 34 26.35 5.82 -60.13
CA LEU A 34 27.76 6.19 -60.23
C LEU A 34 28.66 4.98 -60.48
N ALA A 35 28.38 3.85 -59.82
CA ALA A 35 29.06 2.59 -60.08
C ALA A 35 28.83 2.08 -61.52
N GLU A 36 27.62 2.23 -62.06
CA GLU A 36 27.27 1.89 -63.45
C GLU A 36 28.00 2.79 -64.48
N MET A 37 28.28 4.05 -64.13
CA MET A 37 29.06 4.97 -64.98
C MET A 37 30.59 4.79 -64.86
N GLY A 38 31.06 3.86 -64.01
CA GLY A 38 32.48 3.61 -63.80
C GLY A 38 33.18 4.59 -62.85
N GLU A 39 32.43 5.48 -62.20
CA GLU A 39 32.92 6.48 -61.24
C GLU A 39 32.99 5.88 -59.83
N TYR A 40 33.79 4.82 -59.67
CA TYR A 40 33.83 4.03 -58.43
C TYR A 40 34.33 4.81 -57.21
N GLU A 41 35.29 5.72 -57.39
CA GLU A 41 35.83 6.56 -56.30
C GLU A 41 34.74 7.49 -55.74
N LEU A 42 33.98 8.16 -56.62
CA LEU A 42 32.84 9.01 -56.24
C LEU A 42 31.69 8.22 -55.62
N ALA A 43 31.43 7.01 -56.11
CA ALA A 43 30.43 6.11 -55.53
C ALA A 43 30.83 5.67 -54.09
N GLU A 44 32.11 5.43 -53.86
CA GLU A 44 32.66 5.05 -52.55
C GLU A 44 32.66 6.23 -51.57
N GLU A 45 33.05 7.43 -52.01
CA GLU A 45 32.98 8.66 -51.20
C GLU A 45 31.55 9.00 -50.76
N LEU A 46 30.57 8.87 -51.66
CA LEU A 46 29.16 9.08 -51.32
C LEU A 46 28.63 8.03 -50.35
N LEU A 47 29.03 6.77 -50.51
CA LEU A 47 28.66 5.70 -49.58
C LEU A 47 29.27 5.93 -48.20
N GLN A 48 30.54 6.36 -48.11
CA GLN A 48 31.20 6.70 -46.85
C GLN A 48 30.57 7.94 -46.19
N SER A 49 30.21 8.97 -46.98
CA SER A 49 29.50 10.16 -46.48
C SER A 49 28.13 9.81 -45.91
N ASP A 50 27.36 8.97 -46.60
CA ASP A 50 26.04 8.51 -46.14
C ASP A 50 26.16 7.65 -44.87
N LEU A 51 27.18 6.77 -44.78
CA LEU A 51 27.46 5.99 -43.56
C LEU A 51 27.80 6.91 -42.39
N ALA A 52 28.69 7.88 -42.58
CA ALA A 52 29.08 8.84 -41.54
C ALA A 52 27.89 9.68 -41.04
N GLN A 53 27.01 10.13 -41.95
CA GLN A 53 25.80 10.86 -41.58
C GLN A 53 24.82 10.00 -40.77
N ARG A 54 24.66 8.72 -41.13
CA ARG A 54 23.82 7.79 -40.36
C ARG A 54 24.40 7.49 -39.00
N GLU A 55 25.70 7.24 -38.91
CA GLU A 55 26.39 7.03 -37.63
C GLU A 55 26.24 8.24 -36.70
N MET A 56 26.40 9.46 -37.23
CA MET A 56 26.14 10.68 -36.48
C MET A 56 24.67 10.80 -36.03
N ALA A 57 23.71 10.48 -36.90
CA ALA A 57 22.29 10.50 -36.56
C ALA A 57 21.94 9.44 -35.48
N PHE A 58 22.49 8.23 -35.57
CA PHE A 58 22.34 7.18 -34.56
C PHE A 58 22.98 7.58 -33.22
N SER A 59 24.18 8.17 -33.25
CA SER A 59 24.85 8.69 -32.06
C SER A 59 24.03 9.81 -31.39
N ALA A 60 23.51 10.75 -32.19
CA ALA A 60 22.64 11.82 -31.71
C ALA A 60 21.35 11.27 -31.10
N ALA A 61 20.71 10.28 -31.75
CA ALA A 61 19.50 9.63 -31.24
C ALA A 61 19.76 8.86 -29.93
N ALA A 62 20.90 8.18 -29.80
CA ALA A 62 21.30 7.50 -28.57
C ALA A 62 21.53 8.49 -27.42
N MET A 63 22.28 9.58 -27.67
CA MET A 63 22.49 10.63 -26.66
C MET A 63 21.18 11.30 -26.22
N GLN A 64 20.26 11.55 -27.16
CA GLN A 64 18.96 12.13 -26.83
C GLN A 64 18.13 11.17 -25.97
N LEU A 65 18.16 9.87 -26.31
CA LEU A 65 17.45 8.85 -25.54
C LEU A 65 17.97 8.72 -24.11
N GLU A 66 19.28 8.82 -23.90
CA GLU A 66 19.88 8.84 -22.56
C GLU A 66 19.46 10.07 -21.75
N ARG A 67 19.43 11.25 -22.38
CA ARG A 67 18.96 12.49 -21.73
C ARG A 67 17.49 12.40 -21.33
N ASP A 68 16.64 11.90 -22.24
CA ASP A 68 15.22 11.72 -21.98
C ASP A 68 14.99 10.68 -20.88
N ALA A 69 15.76 9.59 -20.87
CA ALA A 69 15.72 8.57 -19.83
C ALA A 69 16.10 9.15 -18.46
N ALA A 70 17.16 9.95 -18.38
CA ALA A 70 17.57 10.63 -17.15
C ALA A 70 16.49 11.61 -16.65
N TYR A 71 15.88 12.39 -17.55
CA TYR A 71 14.79 13.30 -17.21
C TYR A 71 13.57 12.55 -16.66
N GLN A 72 13.14 11.49 -17.35
CA GLN A 72 12.02 10.65 -16.93
C GLN A 72 12.28 9.97 -15.59
N TRP A 73 13.51 9.48 -15.38
CA TRP A 73 13.94 8.88 -14.11
C TRP A 73 13.84 9.88 -12.95
N ASN A 74 14.36 11.09 -13.14
CA ASN A 74 14.31 12.16 -12.13
C ASN A 74 12.87 12.63 -11.86
N ALA A 75 12.00 12.63 -12.88
CA ALA A 75 10.58 12.92 -12.70
C ALA A 75 9.89 11.81 -11.89
N LEU A 76 10.19 10.55 -12.17
CA LEU A 76 9.65 9.41 -11.43
C LEU A 76 10.08 9.45 -9.96
N GLN A 77 11.36 9.68 -9.67
CA GLN A 77 11.85 9.76 -8.29
C GLN A 77 11.16 10.87 -7.47
N ARG A 78 10.91 12.03 -8.10
CA ARG A 78 10.14 13.12 -7.46
C ARG A 78 8.69 12.71 -7.21
N ALA A 79 8.04 12.11 -8.21
CA ALA A 79 6.66 11.63 -8.08
C ALA A 79 6.52 10.53 -7.01
N GLU A 80 7.49 9.61 -6.92
CA GLU A 80 7.57 8.60 -5.86
C GLU A 80 7.65 9.25 -4.48
N GLY A 81 8.56 10.21 -4.30
CA GLY A 81 8.73 10.95 -3.05
C GLY A 81 7.46 11.69 -2.63
N GLU A 82 6.82 12.39 -3.57
CA GLU A 82 5.55 13.08 -3.33
C GLU A 82 4.40 12.13 -3.00
N CYS A 83 4.29 11.02 -3.73
CA CYS A 83 3.27 10.00 -3.51
C CYS A 83 3.39 9.41 -2.10
N LEU A 84 4.59 8.98 -1.72
CA LEU A 84 4.85 8.42 -0.39
C LEU A 84 4.65 9.46 0.72
N SER A 85 5.02 10.73 0.48
CA SER A 85 4.78 11.80 1.45
C SER A 85 3.29 12.07 1.65
N LYS A 86 2.52 12.17 0.56
CA LYS A 86 1.05 12.35 0.61
C LYS A 86 0.38 11.19 1.32
N GLN A 87 0.79 9.95 1.03
CA GLN A 87 0.27 8.77 1.70
C GLN A 87 0.56 8.79 3.20
N ARG A 88 1.80 9.12 3.61
CA ARG A 88 2.15 9.23 5.03
C ARG A 88 1.34 10.30 5.74
N ARG A 89 1.15 11.47 5.13
CA ARG A 89 0.33 12.55 5.70
C ARG A 89 -1.13 12.12 5.87
N ALA A 90 -1.69 11.45 4.86
CA ALA A 90 -3.05 10.92 4.93
C ALA A 90 -3.21 9.90 6.07
N ALA A 91 -2.28 8.95 6.18
CA ALA A 91 -2.29 7.97 7.27
C ALA A 91 -2.18 8.65 8.65
N LEU A 92 -1.26 9.60 8.82
CA LEU A 92 -1.11 10.34 10.08
C LEU A 92 -2.35 11.15 10.46
N GLU A 93 -3.02 11.77 9.48
CA GLU A 93 -4.25 12.51 9.74
C GLU A 93 -5.39 11.56 10.12
N GLU A 94 -5.49 10.39 9.48
CA GLU A 94 -6.45 9.35 9.84
C GLU A 94 -6.19 8.80 11.26
N GLU A 95 -4.93 8.51 11.60
CA GLU A 95 -4.52 8.11 12.96
C GLU A 95 -4.92 9.17 13.99
N ARG A 96 -4.60 10.44 13.71
CA ARG A 96 -4.94 11.55 14.59
C ARG A 96 -6.45 11.64 14.82
N ILE A 97 -7.25 11.63 13.75
CA ILE A 97 -8.72 11.68 13.85
C ILE A 97 -9.25 10.47 14.63
N HIS A 98 -8.69 9.29 14.41
CA HIS A 98 -9.08 8.08 15.11
C HIS A 98 -8.78 8.16 16.61
N PHE A 99 -7.56 8.54 17.00
CA PHE A 99 -7.19 8.69 18.41
C PHE A 99 -7.96 9.82 19.10
N GLU A 100 -8.19 10.95 18.43
CA GLU A 100 -9.04 12.03 18.97
C GLU A 100 -10.46 11.52 19.31
N ARG A 101 -11.03 10.64 18.47
CA ARG A 101 -12.33 10.00 18.74
C ARG A 101 -12.25 9.02 19.92
N LEU A 102 -11.21 8.20 19.98
CA LEU A 102 -11.02 7.25 21.08
C LEU A 102 -10.87 7.96 22.42
N PHE A 103 -10.04 9.02 22.49
CA PHE A 103 -9.87 9.79 23.73
C PHE A 103 -11.16 10.47 24.18
N ARG A 104 -11.96 11.00 23.25
CA ARG A 104 -13.28 11.56 23.59
C ARG A 104 -14.23 10.49 24.12
N ALA A 105 -14.32 9.36 23.43
CA ALA A 105 -15.16 8.25 23.86
C ALA A 105 -14.73 7.71 25.23
N GLN A 106 -13.42 7.60 25.49
CA GLN A 106 -12.90 7.21 26.80
C GLN A 106 -13.29 8.21 27.88
N ALA A 107 -13.06 9.51 27.65
CA ALA A 107 -13.42 10.55 28.61
C ALA A 107 -14.92 10.55 28.94
N GLU A 108 -15.77 10.34 27.94
CA GLU A 108 -17.23 10.22 28.13
C GLU A 108 -17.62 8.97 28.94
N ARG A 109 -17.00 7.82 28.66
CA ARG A 109 -17.23 6.59 29.42
C ARG A 109 -16.80 6.73 30.87
N CYS A 110 -15.59 7.23 31.13
CA CYS A 110 -15.11 7.42 32.51
C CYS A 110 -16.04 8.37 33.30
N ARG A 111 -16.48 9.48 32.68
CA ARG A 111 -17.45 10.38 33.31
C ARG A 111 -18.78 9.69 33.60
N ALA A 112 -19.30 8.93 32.64
CA ALA A 112 -20.56 8.20 32.82
C ALA A 112 -20.46 7.16 33.94
N ASP A 113 -19.34 6.44 34.03
CA ASP A 113 -19.10 5.42 35.06
C ASP A 113 -18.92 6.06 36.45
N GLU A 114 -18.22 7.20 36.55
CA GLU A 114 -18.12 7.99 37.79
C GLU A 114 -19.49 8.48 38.27
N GLU A 115 -20.30 9.02 37.38
CA GLU A 115 -21.66 9.46 37.69
C GLU A 115 -22.56 8.29 38.09
N GLU A 116 -22.45 7.15 37.42
CA GLU A 116 -23.20 5.94 37.75
C GLU A 116 -22.83 5.44 39.15
N LEU A 117 -21.54 5.40 39.48
CA LEU A 117 -21.06 5.00 40.79
C LEU A 117 -21.53 5.96 41.89
N ALA A 118 -21.46 7.27 41.64
CA ALA A 118 -21.94 8.29 42.58
C ALA A 118 -23.45 8.16 42.83
N ARG A 119 -24.25 7.98 41.75
CA ARG A 119 -25.69 7.74 41.85
C ARG A 119 -26.00 6.46 42.62
N PHE A 120 -25.26 5.39 42.36
CA PHE A 120 -25.41 4.13 43.08
C PHE A 120 -25.11 4.29 44.57
N ALA A 121 -23.98 4.90 44.93
CA ALA A 121 -23.58 5.16 46.32
C ALA A 121 -24.61 6.02 47.06
N ALA A 122 -25.11 7.10 46.44
CA ALA A 122 -26.17 7.94 46.99
C ALA A 122 -27.48 7.17 47.22
N SER A 123 -27.85 6.28 46.27
CA SER A 123 -29.06 5.46 46.42
C SER A 123 -28.92 4.44 47.56
N GLU A 124 -27.74 3.83 47.71
CA GLU A 124 -27.50 2.80 48.72
C GLU A 124 -27.36 3.38 50.13
N THR A 125 -26.72 4.54 50.26
CA THR A 125 -26.70 5.31 51.51
C THR A 125 -28.11 5.70 51.94
N ALA A 126 -28.92 6.24 51.03
CA ALA A 126 -30.32 6.57 51.32
C ALA A 126 -31.15 5.34 51.73
N LYS A 127 -30.96 4.19 51.06
CA LYS A 127 -31.60 2.91 51.44
C LYS A 127 -31.20 2.47 52.85
N LEU A 128 -29.93 2.61 53.23
CA LEU A 128 -29.46 2.24 54.57
C LEU A 128 -29.96 3.19 55.67
N GLN A 129 -30.01 4.50 55.39
CA GLN A 129 -30.53 5.50 56.33
C GLN A 129 -32.01 5.30 56.64
N ARG A 130 -32.80 4.81 55.67
CA ARG A 130 -34.23 4.52 55.85
C ARG A 130 -34.50 3.22 56.61
N LYS A 131 -33.52 2.34 56.80
CA LYS A 131 -33.73 1.06 57.50
C LYS A 131 -33.81 1.29 59.01
N PRO A 132 -34.93 0.96 59.67
CA PRO A 132 -35.05 1.12 61.11
C PRO A 132 -33.97 0.32 61.84
N ILE A 133 -33.50 0.83 62.97
CA ILE A 133 -32.59 0.12 63.86
C ILE A 133 -33.46 -0.57 64.91
N ALA A 134 -33.47 -1.89 64.91
CA ALA A 134 -34.20 -2.65 65.93
C ALA A 134 -33.44 -2.59 67.25
N VAL A 135 -34.16 -2.35 68.34
CA VAL A 135 -33.60 -2.46 69.69
C VAL A 135 -33.33 -3.94 69.97
N PRO A 136 -32.10 -4.32 70.36
CA PRO A 136 -31.76 -5.70 70.69
C PRO A 136 -32.59 -6.24 71.85
N ARG A 137 -32.90 -7.54 71.83
CA ARG A 137 -33.74 -8.19 72.85
C ARG A 137 -33.11 -8.12 74.23
N GLU A 138 -31.78 -8.14 74.32
CA GLU A 138 -31.08 -8.03 75.60
C GLU A 138 -31.29 -6.67 76.26
N VAL A 139 -31.34 -5.59 75.47
CA VAL A 139 -31.63 -4.23 75.96
C VAL A 139 -33.08 -4.16 76.45
N LEU A 140 -34.03 -4.74 75.70
CA LEU A 140 -35.44 -4.79 76.11
C LEU A 140 -35.64 -5.59 77.40
N ALA A 141 -34.92 -6.70 77.58
CA ALA A 141 -34.99 -7.51 78.80
C ALA A 141 -34.46 -6.75 80.02
N LEU A 142 -33.36 -5.98 79.88
CA LEU A 142 -32.84 -5.14 80.96
C LEU A 142 -33.78 -3.98 81.31
N GLN A 143 -34.46 -3.41 80.31
CA GLN A 143 -35.50 -2.40 80.52
C GLN A 143 -36.73 -2.97 81.25
N GLN A 144 -37.14 -4.20 80.93
CA GLN A 144 -38.22 -4.90 81.65
C GLN A 144 -37.84 -5.17 83.11
N GLN A 145 -36.63 -5.68 83.36
CA GLN A 145 -36.13 -5.88 84.73
C GLN A 145 -36.00 -4.58 85.52
N GLU A 146 -35.58 -3.48 84.88
CA GLU A 146 -35.61 -2.16 85.50
C GLU A 146 -37.03 -1.77 85.95
N THR A 147 -38.04 -2.02 85.12
CA THR A 147 -39.43 -1.70 85.47
C THR A 147 -39.96 -2.54 86.61
N GLU A 148 -39.69 -3.84 86.62
CA GLU A 148 -40.09 -4.76 87.71
C GLU A 148 -39.47 -4.35 89.04
N LEU A 149 -38.16 -4.10 89.08
CA LEU A 149 -37.44 -3.66 90.28
C LEU A 149 -37.92 -2.29 90.80
N ARG A 150 -38.40 -1.41 89.92
CA ARG A 150 -39.04 -0.14 90.34
C ARG A 150 -40.37 -0.39 91.03
N TRP A 151 -41.18 -1.31 90.51
CA TRP A 151 -42.46 -1.66 91.12
C TRP A 151 -42.29 -2.32 92.49
N GLU A 152 -41.22 -3.09 92.68
CA GLU A 152 -40.88 -3.76 93.95
C GLU A 152 -40.24 -2.81 94.99
N GLY A 153 -39.88 -1.58 94.62
CA GLY A 153 -39.26 -0.59 95.50
C GLY A 153 -37.72 -0.67 95.59
N SER A 154 -37.09 -1.55 94.79
CA SER A 154 -35.64 -1.76 94.73
C SER A 154 -34.94 -0.74 93.81
N PHE A 155 -35.00 0.54 94.16
CA PHE A 155 -34.54 1.64 93.29
C PHE A 155 -33.04 1.61 92.95
N SER A 156 -32.19 1.15 93.86
CA SER A 156 -30.74 1.07 93.63
C SER A 156 -30.38 0.02 92.58
N GLU A 157 -31.07 -1.11 92.57
CA GLU A 157 -30.88 -2.18 91.59
C GLU A 157 -31.49 -1.80 90.24
N ALA A 158 -32.66 -1.15 90.24
CA ALA A 158 -33.24 -0.58 89.03
C ALA A 158 -32.29 0.43 88.36
N ALA A 159 -31.61 1.28 89.14
CA ALA A 159 -30.61 2.21 88.61
C ALA A 159 -29.40 1.49 87.97
N LYS A 160 -28.94 0.38 88.55
CA LYS A 160 -27.88 -0.45 87.96
C LYS A 160 -28.33 -1.06 86.63
N ARG A 161 -29.52 -1.67 86.57
CA ARG A 161 -30.07 -2.27 85.34
C ARG A 161 -30.25 -1.24 84.22
N ARG A 162 -30.69 -0.03 84.56
CA ARG A 162 -30.75 1.09 83.61
C ARG A 162 -29.37 1.45 83.04
N GLY A 163 -28.34 1.50 83.91
CA GLY A 163 -26.96 1.74 83.50
C GLY A 163 -26.41 0.66 82.57
N ASP A 164 -26.68 -0.61 82.89
CA ASP A 164 -26.28 -1.76 82.06
C ASP A 164 -27.02 -1.77 80.71
N ALA A 165 -28.33 -1.47 80.69
CA ALA A 165 -29.11 -1.35 79.46
C ALA A 165 -28.54 -0.25 78.55
N ALA A 166 -28.24 0.93 79.11
CA ALA A 166 -27.68 2.05 78.36
C ALA A 166 -26.27 1.77 77.83
N ARG A 167 -25.44 1.04 78.59
CA ARG A 167 -24.10 0.61 78.12
C ARG A 167 -24.24 -0.37 76.95
N LEU A 168 -25.07 -1.40 77.12
CA LEU A 168 -25.29 -2.43 76.11
C LEU A 168 -25.91 -1.86 74.83
N GLU A 169 -26.87 -0.94 74.96
CA GLU A 169 -27.48 -0.25 73.82
C GLU A 169 -26.43 0.52 73.01
N ARG A 170 -25.53 1.27 73.66
CA ARG A 170 -24.45 1.99 72.96
C ARG A 170 -23.49 1.06 72.24
N GLU A 171 -23.06 -0.03 72.89
CA GLU A 171 -22.16 -1.02 72.31
C GLU A 171 -22.79 -1.68 71.06
N LEU A 172 -24.04 -2.12 71.17
CA LEU A 172 -24.75 -2.79 70.09
C LEU A 172 -25.12 -1.84 68.95
N LEU A 173 -25.50 -0.60 69.25
CA LEU A 173 -25.71 0.43 68.22
C LEU A 173 -24.41 0.74 67.47
N GLY A 174 -23.29 0.87 68.18
CA GLY A 174 -21.96 1.07 67.57
C GLY A 174 -21.61 -0.07 66.60
N ALA A 175 -21.71 -1.32 67.07
CA ALA A 175 -21.46 -2.50 66.24
C ALA A 175 -22.41 -2.58 65.03
N CYS A 176 -23.69 -2.23 65.21
CA CYS A 176 -24.68 -2.21 64.13
C CYS A 176 -24.31 -1.17 63.05
N MET A 177 -23.92 0.04 63.46
CA MET A 177 -23.52 1.11 62.53
C MET A 177 -22.24 0.75 61.78
N SER A 178 -21.23 0.19 62.45
CA SER A 178 -20.01 -0.30 61.80
C SER A 178 -20.30 -1.42 60.79
N SER A 179 -21.16 -2.37 61.13
CA SER A 179 -21.58 -3.45 60.22
C SER A 179 -22.34 -2.92 59.00
N ARG A 180 -23.25 -1.95 59.21
CA ARG A 180 -23.96 -1.25 58.12
C ARG A 180 -22.98 -0.52 57.20
N GLY A 181 -22.00 0.20 57.74
CA GLY A 181 -20.95 0.88 56.98
C GLY A 181 -20.14 -0.11 56.14
N SER A 182 -19.63 -1.18 56.75
CA SER A 182 -18.89 -2.23 56.03
C SER A 182 -19.72 -2.88 54.91
N SER A 183 -21.02 -3.10 55.14
CA SER A 183 -21.90 -3.64 54.10
C SER A 183 -22.15 -2.64 52.96
N LEU A 184 -22.23 -1.34 53.24
CA LEU A 184 -22.33 -0.31 52.22
C LEU A 184 -21.06 -0.33 51.35
N ASP A 185 -19.90 -0.24 51.98
CA ASP A 185 -18.60 -0.16 51.31
C ASP A 185 -18.39 -1.37 50.41
N ARG A 186 -18.71 -2.58 50.90
CA ARG A 186 -18.65 -3.80 50.09
C ARG A 186 -19.55 -3.75 48.86
N ARG A 187 -20.73 -3.14 48.95
CA ARG A 187 -21.66 -3.04 47.80
C ARG A 187 -21.18 -2.00 46.79
N ILE A 188 -20.69 -0.86 47.26
CA ILE A 188 -20.08 0.17 46.41
C ILE A 188 -18.84 -0.41 45.71
N ALA A 189 -17.98 -1.12 46.43
CA ALA A 189 -16.78 -1.74 45.86
C ALA A 189 -17.12 -2.79 44.78
N ARG A 190 -18.18 -3.58 44.98
CA ARG A 190 -18.66 -4.52 43.95
C ARG A 190 -19.17 -3.79 42.70
N GLN A 191 -19.92 -2.70 42.86
CA GLN A 191 -20.38 -1.91 41.72
C GLN A 191 -19.19 -1.28 40.98
N ALA A 192 -18.22 -0.71 41.70
CA ALA A 192 -17.00 -0.17 41.11
C ALA A 192 -16.24 -1.26 40.33
N ALA A 193 -16.11 -2.47 40.88
CA ALA A 193 -15.48 -3.59 40.18
C ALA A 193 -16.21 -3.94 38.88
N THR A 194 -17.55 -3.95 38.85
CA THR A 194 -18.31 -4.21 37.61
C THR A 194 -18.13 -3.14 36.54
N LEU A 195 -18.02 -1.87 36.95
CA LEU A 195 -17.73 -0.77 36.03
C LEU A 195 -16.31 -0.89 35.48
N LEU A 196 -15.32 -1.21 36.32
CA LEU A 196 -13.94 -1.45 35.88
C LEU A 196 -13.83 -2.60 34.87
N THR A 197 -14.59 -3.70 35.07
CA THR A 197 -14.61 -4.79 34.09
C THR A 197 -15.23 -4.36 32.76
N ARG A 198 -16.27 -3.52 32.81
CA ARG A 198 -16.90 -2.97 31.60
C ARG A 198 -15.93 -2.04 30.87
N GLU A 199 -15.22 -1.18 31.60
CA GLU A 199 -14.18 -0.31 31.05
C GLU A 199 -13.05 -1.12 30.40
N ALA A 200 -12.56 -2.17 31.07
CA ALA A 200 -11.55 -3.05 30.50
C ALA A 200 -12.00 -3.68 29.16
N THR A 201 -13.23 -4.19 29.08
CA THR A 201 -13.75 -4.71 27.80
C THR A 201 -13.93 -3.64 26.73
N ALA A 202 -14.14 -2.38 27.11
CA ALA A 202 -14.20 -1.28 26.16
C ALA A 202 -12.81 -0.92 25.64
N LEU A 203 -11.80 -0.90 26.52
CA LEU A 203 -10.40 -0.68 26.14
C LEU A 203 -9.88 -1.78 25.21
N GLU A 204 -10.21 -3.04 25.45
CA GLU A 204 -9.86 -4.14 24.55
C GLU A 204 -10.43 -3.95 23.13
N LYS A 205 -11.65 -3.40 23.02
CA LYS A 205 -12.26 -3.06 21.72
C LYS A 205 -11.57 -1.88 21.06
N ASP A 206 -11.19 -0.87 21.84
CA ASP A 206 -10.44 0.28 21.33
C ASP A 206 -9.06 -0.18 20.80
N ASP A 207 -8.35 -1.05 21.52
CA ASP A 207 -7.08 -1.66 21.09
C ASP A 207 -7.25 -2.48 19.80
N ALA A 208 -8.31 -3.28 19.70
CA ALA A 208 -8.64 -4.00 18.47
C ALA A 208 -8.85 -3.04 17.30
N SER A 209 -9.54 -1.91 17.53
CA SER A 209 -9.77 -0.90 16.49
C SER A 209 -8.48 -0.20 16.03
N VAL A 210 -7.51 0.00 16.95
CA VAL A 210 -6.18 0.52 16.62
C VAL A 210 -5.41 -0.48 15.78
N ALA A 211 -5.46 -1.77 16.13
CA ALA A 211 -4.81 -2.83 15.36
C ALA A 211 -5.40 -2.94 13.93
N GLU A 212 -6.72 -2.83 13.79
CA GLU A 212 -7.38 -2.79 12.49
C GLU A 212 -6.93 -1.59 11.65
N LEU A 213 -6.79 -0.40 12.26
CA LEU A 213 -6.30 0.79 11.56
C LEU A 213 -4.86 0.60 11.07
N GLN A 214 -3.97 0.09 11.92
CA GLN A 214 -2.58 -0.22 11.55
C GLN A 214 -2.50 -1.24 10.42
N ALA A 215 -3.35 -2.29 10.45
CA ALA A 215 -3.42 -3.28 9.39
C ALA A 215 -3.86 -2.64 8.06
N LYS A 216 -4.87 -1.75 8.08
CA LYS A 216 -5.30 -1.00 6.89
C LYS A 216 -4.16 -0.14 6.32
N HIS A 217 -3.44 0.59 7.17
CA HIS A 217 -2.29 1.40 6.74
C HIS A 217 -1.16 0.55 6.14
N LEU A 218 -0.88 -0.61 6.74
CA LEU A 218 0.12 -1.54 6.23
C LEU A 218 -0.25 -2.06 4.84
N ILE A 219 -1.49 -2.52 4.65
CA ILE A 219 -1.98 -3.00 3.35
C ILE A 219 -1.90 -1.89 2.31
N HIS A 220 -2.39 -0.69 2.64
CA HIS A 220 -2.38 0.44 1.72
C HIS A 220 -0.96 0.83 1.31
N ARG A 221 -0.02 0.82 2.26
CA ARG A 221 1.41 1.03 2.01
C ARG A 221 1.98 -0.03 1.07
N GLN A 222 1.69 -1.31 1.32
CA GLN A 222 2.16 -2.41 0.47
C GLN A 222 1.63 -2.28 -0.97
N CYS A 223 0.34 -1.99 -1.14
CA CYS A 223 -0.25 -1.76 -2.46
C CYS A 223 0.42 -0.60 -3.19
N THR A 224 0.66 0.52 -2.50
CA THR A 224 1.32 1.70 -3.08
C THR A 224 2.75 1.37 -3.51
N MET A 225 3.51 0.69 -2.67
CA MET A 225 4.87 0.26 -3.00
C MET A 225 4.90 -0.69 -4.21
N ALA A 226 3.93 -1.62 -4.31
CA ALA A 226 3.82 -2.52 -5.45
C ALA A 226 3.51 -1.75 -6.75
N GLN A 227 2.62 -0.76 -6.69
CA GLN A 227 2.31 0.11 -7.83
C GLN A 227 3.52 0.92 -8.29
N LEU A 228 4.28 1.51 -7.37
CA LEU A 228 5.51 2.24 -7.70
C LEU A 228 6.55 1.33 -8.35
N ARG A 229 6.74 0.11 -7.83
CA ARG A 229 7.63 -0.89 -8.45
C ARG A 229 7.19 -1.25 -9.87
N HIS A 230 5.90 -1.51 -10.08
CA HIS A 230 5.36 -1.82 -11.39
C HIS A 230 5.60 -0.67 -12.40
N VAL A 231 5.41 0.58 -12.00
CA VAL A 231 5.68 1.75 -12.86
C VAL A 231 7.17 1.84 -13.20
N LYS A 232 8.05 1.68 -12.21
CA LYS A 232 9.50 1.67 -12.39
C LYS A 232 9.96 0.57 -13.35
N ASP A 233 9.47 -0.65 -13.16
CA ASP A 233 9.80 -1.80 -14.02
C ASP A 233 9.26 -1.60 -15.44
N GLY A 234 8.06 -1.05 -15.59
CA GLY A 234 7.46 -0.70 -16.87
C GLY A 234 8.29 0.33 -17.64
N MET A 235 8.78 1.36 -16.97
CA MET A 235 9.65 2.38 -17.57
C MET A 235 11.00 1.79 -18.00
N LEU A 236 11.65 0.99 -17.14
CA LEU A 236 12.90 0.31 -17.49
C LEU A 236 12.71 -0.65 -18.68
N ALA A 237 11.60 -1.38 -18.72
CA ALA A 237 11.27 -2.26 -19.84
C ALA A 237 11.00 -1.50 -21.14
N ALA A 238 10.43 -0.30 -21.07
CA ALA A 238 10.25 0.58 -22.22
C ALA A 238 11.59 1.09 -22.74
N GLN A 239 12.47 1.59 -21.85
CA GLN A 239 13.83 2.04 -22.20
C GLN A 239 14.66 0.93 -22.85
N ARG A 240 14.61 -0.29 -22.29
CA ARG A 240 15.30 -1.46 -22.88
C ARG A 240 14.76 -1.82 -24.27
N ARG A 241 13.48 -1.60 -24.54
CA ARG A 241 12.87 -1.84 -25.85
C ARG A 241 13.32 -0.79 -26.87
N THR A 242 13.36 0.48 -26.47
CA THR A 242 13.81 1.57 -27.34
C THR A 242 15.31 1.48 -27.66
N HIS A 243 16.16 1.15 -26.67
CA HIS A 243 17.59 0.89 -26.91
C HIS A 243 17.81 -0.28 -27.86
N ARG A 244 17.11 -1.41 -27.65
CA ARG A 244 17.20 -2.56 -28.56
C ARG A 244 16.77 -2.20 -29.98
N HIS A 245 15.69 -1.45 -30.12
CA HIS A 245 15.22 -1.01 -31.43
C HIS A 245 16.26 -0.16 -32.16
N LEU A 246 16.88 0.82 -31.47
CA LEU A 246 17.95 1.65 -32.03
C LEU A 246 19.16 0.80 -32.48
N HIS A 247 19.56 -0.18 -31.67
CA HIS A 247 20.66 -1.08 -31.99
C HIS A 247 20.34 -2.00 -33.19
N GLU A 248 19.13 -2.54 -33.25
CA GLU A 248 18.67 -3.38 -34.37
C GLU A 248 18.57 -2.59 -35.68
N THR A 249 18.14 -1.34 -35.64
CA THR A 249 18.14 -0.45 -36.82
C THR A 249 19.54 -0.13 -37.31
N GLY A 250 20.51 0.07 -36.40
CA GLY A 250 21.92 0.24 -36.79
C GLY A 250 22.54 -1.03 -37.40
N SER A 251 22.15 -2.22 -36.92
CA SER A 251 22.68 -3.50 -37.42
C SER A 251 22.04 -3.97 -38.73
N ARG A 252 20.76 -3.66 -39.00
CA ARG A 252 20.10 -4.07 -40.26
C ARG A 252 20.68 -3.38 -41.48
N ASP A 253 21.12 -2.14 -41.32
CA ASP A 253 21.78 -1.37 -42.38
C ASP A 253 23.18 -1.91 -42.72
N SER A 254 23.92 -2.42 -41.73
CA SER A 254 25.25 -3.00 -41.95
C SER A 254 25.22 -4.38 -42.62
N VAL A 255 24.25 -5.24 -42.26
CA VAL A 255 24.12 -6.60 -42.82
C VAL A 255 23.60 -6.59 -44.26
N LEU A 256 22.64 -5.72 -44.59
CA LEU A 256 22.16 -5.55 -45.96
C LEU A 256 23.25 -4.95 -46.87
N SER A 257 24.08 -4.04 -46.34
CA SER A 257 25.24 -3.48 -47.05
C SER A 257 26.32 -4.53 -47.34
N ALA A 258 26.67 -5.37 -46.35
CA ALA A 258 27.72 -6.38 -46.50
C ALA A 258 27.36 -7.52 -47.47
N THR A 259 26.07 -7.86 -47.56
CA THR A 259 25.57 -8.91 -48.47
C THR A 259 25.42 -8.39 -49.90
N ASP A 260 24.87 -7.18 -50.09
CA ASP A 260 24.80 -6.54 -51.42
C ASP A 260 26.20 -6.25 -51.99
N ALA A 261 27.15 -5.76 -51.18
CA ALA A 261 28.50 -5.43 -51.64
C ALA A 261 29.30 -6.69 -52.04
N LYS A 262 29.15 -7.82 -51.32
CA LYS A 262 29.77 -9.10 -51.70
C LYS A 262 29.14 -9.68 -52.97
N ALA A 263 27.82 -9.61 -53.11
CA ALA A 263 27.13 -10.04 -54.32
C ALA A 263 27.55 -9.21 -55.54
N HIS A 264 27.62 -7.87 -55.40
CA HIS A 264 28.09 -7.00 -56.48
C HIS A 264 29.55 -7.25 -56.86
N ARG A 265 30.48 -7.37 -55.90
CA ARG A 265 31.88 -7.72 -56.20
C ARG A 265 32.02 -9.08 -56.88
N GLY A 266 31.24 -10.08 -56.47
CA GLY A 266 31.19 -11.40 -57.13
C GLY A 266 30.76 -11.27 -58.59
N THR A 267 29.65 -10.56 -58.85
CA THR A 267 29.14 -10.36 -60.22
C THR A 267 30.04 -9.51 -61.11
N VAL A 268 30.77 -8.54 -60.54
CA VAL A 268 31.71 -7.67 -61.30
C VAL A 268 33.02 -8.40 -61.62
N LEU A 269 33.53 -9.25 -60.71
CA LEU A 269 34.68 -10.11 -60.98
C LEU A 269 34.35 -11.18 -62.03
N GLU A 270 33.16 -11.79 -61.96
CA GLU A 270 32.72 -12.79 -62.94
C GLU A 270 32.57 -12.21 -64.35
N ARG A 271 32.01 -10.99 -64.49
CA ARG A 271 31.94 -10.28 -65.77
C ARG A 271 33.32 -9.92 -66.35
N ARG A 272 34.29 -9.56 -65.50
CA ARG A 272 35.66 -9.23 -65.95
C ARG A 272 36.45 -10.45 -66.44
N VAL A 273 36.20 -11.64 -65.89
CA VAL A 273 36.95 -12.85 -66.22
C VAL A 273 36.34 -13.63 -67.39
N TYR A 274 35.01 -13.65 -67.51
CA TYR A 274 34.32 -14.53 -68.48
C TYR A 274 33.47 -13.82 -69.54
N GLY A 275 33.41 -12.47 -69.53
CA GLY A 275 32.56 -11.68 -70.43
C GLY A 275 31.05 -11.85 -70.17
N ASP A 276 30.22 -11.13 -70.92
CA ASP A 276 28.75 -11.07 -70.73
C ASP A 276 27.99 -12.36 -71.12
N THR A 277 28.69 -13.41 -71.53
CA THR A 277 28.10 -14.63 -72.12
C THR A 277 27.93 -15.80 -71.16
N TYR A 278 28.20 -15.63 -69.86
CA TYR A 278 27.94 -16.69 -68.86
C TYR A 278 26.68 -16.41 -68.04
N ARG A 279 25.59 -17.14 -68.34
CA ARG A 279 24.42 -17.23 -67.45
C ARG A 279 24.68 -18.31 -66.40
N LEU A 280 25.03 -17.90 -65.18
CA LEU A 280 24.97 -18.80 -64.03
C LEU A 280 23.51 -19.11 -63.71
N PRO A 281 23.11 -20.40 -63.63
CA PRO A 281 21.77 -20.74 -63.18
C PRO A 281 21.58 -20.21 -61.76
N SER A 282 20.43 -19.59 -61.49
CA SER A 282 20.11 -19.19 -60.12
C SER A 282 20.08 -20.42 -59.21
N LEU A 283 20.33 -20.25 -57.91
CA LEU A 283 20.17 -21.35 -56.94
C LEU A 283 18.75 -21.95 -56.99
N CYS A 284 17.74 -21.17 -57.41
CA CYS A 284 16.39 -21.66 -57.66
C CYS A 284 16.29 -22.50 -58.94
N GLU A 285 17.08 -22.24 -59.97
CA GLU A 285 17.16 -23.08 -61.18
C GLU A 285 17.94 -24.38 -60.91
N LEU A 286 18.95 -24.35 -60.04
CA LEU A 286 19.77 -25.53 -59.67
C LEU A 286 19.10 -26.44 -58.63
N TYR A 287 18.36 -25.88 -57.68
CA TYR A 287 17.75 -26.62 -56.56
C TYR A 287 16.22 -26.55 -56.54
N GLY A 288 15.57 -25.90 -57.50
CA GLY A 288 14.10 -25.78 -57.56
C GLY A 288 13.39 -27.12 -57.58
N SER A 289 13.91 -28.10 -58.33
CA SER A 289 13.38 -29.46 -58.38
C SER A 289 13.52 -30.25 -57.06
N LEU A 290 14.41 -29.83 -56.16
CA LEU A 290 14.55 -30.41 -54.81
C LEU A 290 13.61 -29.75 -53.80
N LEU A 291 13.18 -28.51 -54.04
CA LEU A 291 12.25 -27.76 -53.19
C LEU A 291 10.78 -27.97 -53.58
N GLU A 292 10.50 -28.26 -54.85
CA GLU A 292 9.15 -28.50 -55.37
C GLU A 292 8.66 -29.94 -55.19
N ASN A 293 9.57 -30.91 -54.97
CA ASN A 293 9.22 -32.28 -54.61
C ASN A 293 8.87 -32.40 -53.12
N ARG A 294 7.78 -31.77 -52.70
CA ARG A 294 7.07 -32.14 -51.47
C ARG A 294 6.22 -33.37 -51.83
N PRO A 295 6.51 -34.59 -51.34
CA PRO A 295 5.61 -35.71 -51.57
C PRO A 295 4.25 -35.36 -50.98
N SER A 296 3.27 -35.21 -51.86
CA SER A 296 1.86 -35.15 -51.55
C SER A 296 1.44 -36.52 -50.99
N THR A 297 1.60 -36.70 -49.69
CA THR A 297 0.90 -37.74 -48.93
C THR A 297 -0.02 -37.06 -47.93
N SER A 298 -1.18 -36.67 -48.43
CA SER A 298 -2.40 -36.79 -47.66
C SER A 298 -2.65 -38.27 -47.34
N PRO A 299 -2.94 -38.64 -46.08
CA PRO A 299 -3.86 -39.72 -45.81
C PRO A 299 -5.22 -39.10 -45.45
N SER A 300 -6.16 -39.32 -46.35
CA SER A 300 -7.56 -39.54 -45.99
C SER A 300 -7.68 -40.81 -45.12
N LEU A 301 -8.55 -40.72 -44.11
CA LEU A 301 -8.93 -41.69 -43.07
C LEU A 301 -7.98 -41.79 -41.86
#